data_AF-A0A957VQK9-F1
#
_entry.id   AF-A0A957VQK9-F1
#
_cell.length_a   1.000
_cell.length_b   1.000
_cell.length_c   1.000
_cell.angle_alpha   90.00
_cell.angle_beta   90.00
_cell.angle_gamma   90.00
#
_symmetry.space_group_name_H-M   'P 1'
#
loop_
_entity.id
_entity.type
_entity.pdbx_description
1 polymer ?
#
loop_
_entity_poly.entity_id
_entity_poly.type
_entity_poly.pdbx_seq_one_letter_code
_entity_poly.pdbx_strand_id
1 'polypeptide(L)'
;MSAPILATKLYIPPPRPNLVSRPHLIERLNAGLHQPHGFGRKLTLVSAPAGFGKTTLVSTWLAALRPRAESALAWLSLDEEDHDAARFLTYVIAAVQTAAPAFGDEILRAL
;
A
#
# COMPACT_ATOMS: atom_id res chain seq x y z
N MET A 1 22.55 -10.15 9.29
CA MET A 1 21.53 -10.81 10.14
C MET A 1 20.20 -10.20 9.77
N SER A 2 19.25 -10.99 9.24
CA SER A 2 17.94 -10.46 8.81
C SER A 2 17.19 -9.94 10.03
N ALA A 3 16.89 -8.63 10.04
CA ALA A 3 16.10 -8.02 11.10
C ALA A 3 14.65 -8.54 11.02
N PRO A 4 14.00 -8.84 12.15
CA PRO A 4 12.63 -9.34 12.13
C PRO A 4 11.68 -8.31 11.50
N ILE A 5 10.80 -8.79 10.62
CA ILE A 5 9.77 -7.96 9.99
C ILE A 5 8.63 -7.72 10.96
N LEU A 6 8.30 -6.45 11.17
CA LEU A 6 7.12 -6.07 11.95
C LEU A 6 5.86 -6.21 11.09
N ALA A 7 5.08 -7.26 11.37
CA ALA A 7 3.86 -7.57 10.64
C ALA A 7 2.83 -6.41 10.63
N THR A 8 2.81 -5.57 11.67
CA THR A 8 1.94 -4.40 11.76
C THR A 8 2.23 -3.34 10.69
N LYS A 9 3.46 -3.27 10.18
CA LYS A 9 3.81 -2.39 9.04
C LYS A 9 3.20 -2.86 7.73
N LEU A 10 2.85 -4.14 7.63
CA LEU A 10 2.30 -4.75 6.41
C LEU A 10 0.76 -4.80 6.40
N TYR A 11 0.13 -4.44 7.52
CA TYR A 11 -1.30 -4.57 7.69
C TYR A 11 -2.06 -3.35 7.17
N ILE A 12 -3.00 -3.56 6.24
CA ILE A 12 -3.93 -2.52 5.78
C ILE A 12 -4.86 -2.14 6.95
N PRO A 13 -4.86 -0.89 7.42
CA PRO A 13 -5.76 -0.48 8.50
C PRO A 13 -7.23 -0.66 8.07
N PRO A 14 -8.09 -1.30 8.87
CA PRO A 14 -9.49 -1.48 8.49
C PRO A 14 -10.19 -0.13 8.37
N PRO A 15 -11.14 0.02 7.44
CA PRO A 15 -12.02 1.18 7.41
C PRO A 15 -12.76 1.30 8.75
N ARG A 16 -12.80 2.51 9.32
CA ARG A 16 -13.53 2.76 10.57
C ARG A 16 -15.04 2.77 10.31
N PRO A 17 -15.88 2.42 11.30
CA PRO A 17 -17.30 2.69 11.22
C PRO A 17 -17.57 4.21 11.21
N ASN A 18 -18.69 4.63 10.63
CA ASN A 18 -19.18 6.03 10.60
C ASN A 18 -18.27 7.02 9.83
N LEU A 19 -17.71 6.58 8.70
CA LEU A 19 -16.93 7.46 7.82
C LEU A 19 -17.83 8.42 7.03
N VAL A 20 -17.40 9.68 6.94
CA VAL A 20 -17.98 10.63 5.99
C VAL A 20 -17.59 10.21 4.58
N SER A 21 -18.59 9.97 3.74
CA SER A 21 -18.38 9.59 2.34
C SER A 21 -17.67 10.70 1.57
N ARG A 22 -16.64 10.34 0.79
CA ARG A 22 -15.85 11.26 -0.05
C ARG A 22 -15.73 10.72 -1.49
N PRO A 23 -16.86 10.57 -2.21
CA PRO A 23 -16.89 9.89 -3.52
C PRO A 23 -15.97 10.53 -4.55
N HIS A 24 -15.90 11.87 -4.58
CA HIS A 24 -15.04 12.61 -5.50
C HIS A 24 -13.54 12.28 -5.35
N LEU A 25 -13.06 11.95 -4.12
CA LEU A 25 -11.67 11.55 -3.92
C LEU A 25 -11.43 10.12 -4.39
N ILE A 26 -12.40 9.23 -4.16
CA ILE A 26 -12.36 7.84 -4.63
C ILE A 26 -12.34 7.79 -6.16
N GLU A 27 -13.17 8.60 -6.83
CA GLU A 27 -13.19 8.73 -8.29
C GLU A 27 -11.84 9.20 -8.85
N ARG A 28 -11.22 10.20 -8.20
CA ARG A 28 -9.88 10.67 -8.59
C ARG A 28 -8.80 9.60 -8.45
N LEU A 29 -8.90 8.74 -7.45
CA LEU A 29 -8.00 7.60 -7.27
C LEU A 29 -8.26 6.52 -8.33
N ASN A 30 -9.53 6.19 -8.59
CA ASN A 30 -9.93 5.22 -9.61
C ASN A 30 -9.49 5.62 -11.02
N ALA A 31 -9.59 6.91 -11.37
CA ALA A 31 -9.13 7.42 -12.66
C ALA A 31 -7.63 7.17 -12.93
N GLY A 32 -6.83 6.98 -11.88
CA GLY A 32 -5.40 6.67 -11.97
C GLY A 32 -5.06 5.18 -11.99
N LEU A 33 -6.00 4.28 -11.67
CA LEU A 33 -5.73 2.84 -11.51
C LEU A 33 -5.60 2.13 -12.85
N HIS A 34 -6.71 1.84 -13.52
CA HIS A 34 -6.71 0.93 -14.67
C HIS A 34 -7.17 1.66 -15.92
N GLN A 35 -6.34 1.60 -16.94
CA GLN A 35 -6.61 1.99 -18.31
C GLN A 35 -6.49 0.73 -19.18
N PRO A 36 -7.05 0.70 -20.40
CA PRO A 36 -7.07 -0.50 -21.25
C PRO A 36 -5.70 -1.16 -21.52
N HIS A 37 -4.60 -0.44 -21.28
CA HIS A 37 -3.23 -0.89 -21.52
C HIS A 37 -2.34 -0.87 -20.25
N GLY A 38 -2.94 -0.90 -19.06
CA GLY A 38 -2.21 -0.93 -17.77
C GLY A 38 -2.54 0.24 -16.86
N PHE A 39 -1.59 0.66 -16.02
CA PHE A 39 -1.86 1.69 -15.03
C PHE A 39 -1.92 3.09 -15.64
N GLY A 40 -2.98 3.85 -15.32
CA GLY A 40 -3.14 5.23 -15.79
C GLY A 40 -2.10 6.20 -15.22
N ARG A 41 -1.48 5.84 -14.09
CA ARG A 41 -0.40 6.59 -13.44
C ARG A 41 0.62 5.63 -12.83
N LYS A 42 1.90 6.00 -12.88
CA LYS A 42 2.98 5.24 -12.24
C LYS A 42 3.04 5.44 -10.72
N LEU A 43 2.61 6.61 -10.24
CA LEU A 43 2.62 6.99 -8.83
C LEU A 43 1.47 7.96 -8.53
N THR A 44 0.81 7.77 -7.40
CA THR A 44 -0.16 8.73 -6.86
C THR A 44 0.25 9.14 -5.45
N LEU A 45 0.48 10.43 -5.24
CA LEU A 45 0.80 10.99 -3.92
C LEU A 45 -0.47 11.57 -3.28
N VAL A 46 -0.84 11.08 -2.10
CA VAL A 46 -1.91 11.65 -1.28
C VAL A 46 -1.28 12.46 -0.15
N SER A 47 -1.30 13.79 -0.28
CA SER A 47 -0.70 14.72 0.68
C SER A 47 -1.74 15.64 1.33
N ALA A 48 -1.62 15.81 2.65
CA ALA A 48 -2.45 16.65 3.52
C ALA A 48 -1.82 16.70 4.93
N PRO A 49 -2.16 17.67 5.80
CA PRO A 49 -1.67 17.70 7.18
C PRO A 49 -2.07 16.46 8.00
N ALA A 50 -1.47 16.32 9.19
CA ALA A 50 -1.84 15.28 10.14
C ALA A 50 -3.33 15.38 10.51
N GLY A 51 -4.01 14.23 10.66
CA GLY A 51 -5.43 14.19 11.01
C GLY A 51 -6.44 14.37 9.86
N PHE A 52 -6.01 14.76 8.65
CA PHE A 52 -6.94 14.99 7.52
C PHE A 52 -7.58 13.72 6.89
N GLY A 53 -7.24 12.54 7.42
CA GLY A 53 -7.80 11.26 6.96
C GLY A 53 -7.14 10.69 5.71
N LYS A 54 -5.85 10.95 5.48
CA LYS A 54 -5.09 10.36 4.35
C LYS A 54 -5.14 8.83 4.35
N THR A 55 -4.69 8.22 5.45
CA THR A 55 -4.71 6.76 5.64
C THR A 55 -6.13 6.21 5.54
N THR A 56 -7.11 6.92 6.11
CA THR A 56 -8.53 6.57 6.02
C THR A 56 -9.04 6.57 4.58
N LEU A 57 -8.72 7.59 3.79
CA LEU A 57 -9.10 7.65 2.39
C LEU A 57 -8.55 6.45 1.61
N VAL A 58 -7.25 6.17 1.77
CA VAL A 58 -6.60 5.07 1.06
C VAL A 58 -7.15 3.72 1.53
N SER A 59 -7.33 3.49 2.83
CA SER A 59 -7.86 2.21 3.31
C SER A 59 -9.31 1.95 2.90
N THR A 60 -10.16 2.99 2.94
CA THR A 60 -11.53 2.90 2.41
C THR A 60 -11.55 2.63 0.92
N TRP A 61 -10.66 3.27 0.16
CA TRP A 61 -10.51 3.03 -1.26
C TRP A 61 -10.09 1.59 -1.56
N LEU A 62 -9.04 1.07 -0.90
CA LEU A 62 -8.59 -0.31 -1.05
C LEU A 62 -9.68 -1.33 -0.66
N ALA A 63 -10.45 -1.05 0.39
CA ALA A 63 -11.57 -1.91 0.79
C ALA A 63 -12.67 -1.99 -0.29
N ALA A 64 -12.92 -0.90 -1.01
CA ALA A 64 -13.87 -0.88 -2.12
C ALA A 64 -13.36 -1.61 -3.37
N LEU A 65 -12.04 -1.72 -3.52
CA LEU A 65 -11.40 -2.47 -4.63
C LEU A 65 -11.36 -3.97 -4.37
N ARG A 66 -11.20 -4.42 -3.12
CA ARG A 66 -11.07 -5.85 -2.76
C ARG A 66 -12.09 -6.79 -3.43
N PRO A 67 -13.40 -6.47 -3.52
CA PRO A 67 -14.38 -7.36 -4.16
C PRO A 67 -14.27 -7.41 -5.69
N ARG A 68 -13.56 -6.46 -6.30
CA ARG A 68 -13.53 -6.21 -7.75
C ARG A 68 -12.14 -6.38 -8.36
N ALA A 69 -11.10 -6.49 -7.54
CA ALA A 69 -9.72 -6.48 -7.98
C ALA A 69 -9.24 -7.90 -8.25
N GLU A 70 -8.94 -8.20 -9.51
CA GLU A 70 -7.98 -9.25 -9.89
C GLU A 70 -6.54 -8.89 -9.47
N SER A 71 -6.33 -7.66 -8.95
CA SER A 71 -5.03 -7.10 -8.60
C SER A 71 -4.65 -7.42 -7.16
N ALA A 72 -3.41 -7.91 -6.98
CA ALA A 72 -2.77 -8.11 -5.70
C ALA A 72 -2.59 -6.76 -4.97
N LEU A 73 -3.09 -6.64 -3.73
CA LEU A 73 -2.98 -5.42 -2.92
C LEU A 73 -1.94 -5.64 -1.80
N ALA A 74 -0.95 -4.77 -1.72
CA ALA A 74 0.06 -4.75 -0.67
C ALA A 74 0.03 -3.43 0.10
N TRP A 75 0.49 -3.45 1.35
CA TRP A 75 0.61 -2.27 2.20
C TRP A 75 1.95 -2.24 2.90
N LEU A 76 2.54 -1.06 2.99
CA LEU A 76 3.74 -0.79 3.77
C LEU A 76 3.59 0.55 4.49
N SER A 77 3.63 0.51 5.82
CA SER A 77 3.78 1.68 6.68
C SER A 77 5.28 1.93 6.89
N LEU A 78 5.74 3.12 6.55
CA LEU A 78 7.13 3.55 6.75
C LEU A 78 7.24 4.48 7.95
N ASP A 79 8.36 4.40 8.66
CA ASP A 79 8.76 5.35 9.71
C ASP A 79 10.24 5.73 9.57
N GLU A 80 10.73 6.56 10.50
CA GLU A 80 12.09 7.10 10.48
C GLU A 80 13.17 6.01 10.59
N GLU A 81 12.85 4.83 11.11
CA GLU A 81 13.82 3.73 11.24
C GLU A 81 14.07 3.01 9.91
N ASP A 82 13.26 3.26 8.87
CA ASP A 82 13.34 2.60 7.56
C ASP A 82 14.22 3.36 6.55
N HIS A 83 15.15 4.18 7.03
CA HIS A 83 16.07 4.97 6.18
C HIS A 83 17.24 4.16 5.60
N ASP A 84 17.51 2.97 6.14
CA ASP A 84 18.49 2.04 5.57
C ASP A 84 17.93 1.36 4.31
N ALA A 85 18.69 1.38 3.22
CA ALA A 85 18.23 0.90 1.91
C ALA A 85 17.92 -0.62 1.92
N ALA A 86 18.73 -1.42 2.61
CA ALA A 86 18.51 -2.86 2.68
C ALA A 86 17.26 -3.18 3.50
N ARG A 87 17.07 -2.49 4.64
CA ARG A 87 15.85 -2.59 5.45
C ARG A 87 14.62 -2.16 4.66
N PHE A 88 14.67 -1.01 3.97
CA PHE A 88 13.58 -0.51 3.14
C PHE A 88 13.18 -1.54 2.07
N LEU A 89 14.15 -2.07 1.31
CA LEU A 89 13.90 -3.08 0.29
C LEU A 89 13.34 -4.37 0.88
N THR A 90 13.85 -4.81 2.04
CA THR A 90 13.33 -5.99 2.76
C THR A 90 11.85 -5.81 3.11
N TYR A 91 11.46 -4.64 3.62
CA TYR A 91 10.07 -4.33 3.95
C TYR A 91 9.17 -4.19 2.70
N VAL A 92 9.68 -3.60 1.62
CA VAL A 92 8.96 -3.53 0.33
C VAL A 92 8.68 -4.93 -0.20
N ILE A 93 9.69 -5.81 -0.22
CA ILE A 93 9.53 -7.19 -0.68
C ILE A 93 8.53 -7.92 0.22
N ALA A 94 8.69 -7.84 1.55
CA ALA A 94 7.78 -8.47 2.50
C ALA A 94 6.33 -7.99 2.33
N ALA A 95 6.11 -6.71 2.06
CA ALA A 95 4.79 -6.15 1.78
C ALA A 95 4.17 -6.77 0.52
N VAL A 96 4.93 -6.87 -0.58
CA VAL A 96 4.43 -7.45 -1.83
C VAL A 96 4.21 -8.96 -1.68
N GLN A 97 5.03 -9.66 -0.90
CA GLN A 97 4.87 -11.09 -0.60
C GLN A 97 3.56 -11.41 0.12
N THR A 98 2.93 -10.45 0.80
CA THR A 98 1.57 -10.64 1.37
C THR A 98 0.50 -10.92 0.31
N ALA A 99 0.76 -10.54 -0.94
CA ALA A 99 -0.15 -10.73 -2.06
C ALA A 99 0.45 -11.60 -3.19
N ALA A 100 1.78 -11.73 -3.25
CA ALA A 100 2.53 -12.56 -4.20
C ALA A 100 3.73 -13.26 -3.52
N PRO A 101 3.54 -14.44 -2.89
CA PRO A 101 4.48 -15.02 -1.92
C PRO A 101 5.94 -15.21 -2.38
N ALA A 102 6.19 -15.45 -3.67
CA ALA A 102 7.54 -15.68 -4.21
C ALA A 102 8.23 -14.41 -4.73
N PHE A 103 7.60 -13.24 -4.59
CA PHE A 103 8.16 -12.00 -5.09
C PHE A 103 9.47 -11.65 -4.36
N GLY A 104 10.53 -11.35 -5.12
CA GLY A 104 11.76 -10.77 -4.56
C GLY A 104 12.71 -11.73 -3.82
N ASP A 105 12.49 -13.04 -3.85
CA ASP A 105 13.32 -14.03 -3.13
C ASP A 105 14.82 -13.94 -3.47
N GLU A 106 15.15 -13.74 -4.74
CA GLU A 106 16.54 -13.58 -5.19
C GLU A 106 17.19 -12.31 -4.63
N ILE A 107 16.42 -11.21 -4.54
CA ILE A 107 16.88 -9.94 -4.00
C ILE A 107 17.14 -10.10 -2.50
N LEU A 108 16.22 -10.73 -1.76
CA LEU A 108 16.40 -10.98 -0.32
C LEU A 108 17.65 -11.81 0.01
N ARG A 109 18.05 -12.73 -0.89
CA ARG A 109 19.29 -13.51 -0.72
C ARG A 109 20.56 -12.70 -0.96
N ALA A 110 20.45 -11.59 -1.68
CA ALA A 110 21.56 -10.72 -2.04
C ALA A 110 21.73 -9.51 -1.10
N LEU A 111 20.76 -9.26 -0.21
CA LEU A 111 20.80 -8.22 0.84
C LEU A 111 21.56 -8.71 2.09
#